data_AF-A0A397GE32-F1
#
_entry.id   AF-A0A397GE32-F1
#
_cell.length_a   1.000
_cell.length_b   1.000
_cell.length_c   1.000
_cell.angle_alpha   90.00
_cell.angle_beta   90.00
_cell.angle_gamma   90.00
#
_symmetry.space_group_name_H-M   'P 1'
#
loop_
_entity.id
_entity.type
_entity.pdbx_description
1 polymer ?
#
loop_
_entity_poly.entity_id
_entity_poly.type
_entity_poly.pdbx_seq_one_letter_code
_entity_poly.pdbx_strand_id
1 'polypeptide(L)'
;MQWITTKNSISYSQINYKRCWDARVTHRPTFEELFEDKSRINQYNNATTPLNYQTHPAIYTSRLLNYSNLPKPKNKENFERELEELTESFSHNY
;
A
#
# COMPACT_ATOMS: atom_id res chain seq x y z
N MET A 1 -23.20 0.22 -12.19
CA MET A 1 -22.38 1.01 -13.15
C MET A 1 -21.16 0.18 -13.51
N GLN A 2 -21.10 -0.27 -14.76
CA GLN A 2 -20.00 -1.07 -15.30
C GLN A 2 -18.73 -0.22 -15.33
N TRP A 3 -17.66 -0.69 -14.70
CA TRP A 3 -16.34 -0.08 -14.87
C TRP A 3 -15.77 -0.57 -16.20
N ILE A 4 -15.67 0.34 -17.17
CA ILE A 4 -15.01 0.08 -18.44
C ILE A 4 -13.50 0.02 -18.16
N THR A 5 -12.95 -1.18 -18.08
CA THR A 5 -11.51 -1.43 -17.98
C THR A 5 -10.84 -1.13 -19.31
N THR A 6 -10.36 0.10 -19.50
CA THR A 6 -9.45 0.41 -20.62
C THR A 6 -8.08 -0.17 -20.28
N LYS A 7 -7.71 -1.27 -20.94
CA LYS A 7 -6.54 -2.12 -20.67
C LYS A 7 -5.14 -1.48 -20.84
N ASN A 8 -5.01 -0.17 -21.08
CA ASN A 8 -3.71 0.43 -21.42
C ASN A 8 -3.28 1.62 -20.54
N SER A 9 -3.92 1.85 -19.39
CA SER A 9 -3.57 2.99 -18.53
C SER A 9 -3.62 2.70 -17.04
N ILE A 10 -3.35 1.46 -16.64
CA ILE A 10 -2.89 1.23 -15.26
C ILE A 10 -1.45 1.74 -15.23
N SER A 11 -1.28 3.04 -14.94
CA SER A 11 0.01 3.64 -14.66
C SER A 11 0.80 2.70 -13.74
N TYR A 12 1.99 2.25 -14.16
CA TYR A 12 2.83 1.30 -13.43
C TYR A 12 2.99 1.67 -11.93
N SER A 13 2.91 2.96 -11.60
CA SER A 13 2.87 3.47 -10.22
C SER A 13 1.73 2.91 -9.36
N GLN A 14 0.54 2.67 -9.93
CA GLN A 14 -0.60 2.08 -9.22
C GLN A 14 -0.42 0.58 -8.95
N ILE A 15 0.38 -0.12 -9.77
CA ILE A 15 0.68 -1.55 -9.58
C ILE A 15 1.67 -1.72 -8.43
N ASN A 16 2.72 -0.91 -8.37
CA ASN A 16 3.71 -0.99 -7.29
C ASN A 16 3.16 -0.57 -5.93
N TYR A 17 2.35 0.49 -5.88
CA TYR A 17 1.70 0.90 -4.63
C TYR A 17 0.85 -0.24 -4.05
N LYS A 18 0.11 -0.98 -4.90
CA LYS A 18 -0.68 -2.13 -4.45
C LYS A 18 0.19 -3.30 -3.97
N ARG A 19 1.34 -3.55 -4.59
CA ARG A 19 2.29 -4.60 -4.16
C ARG A 19 2.99 -4.28 -2.85
N CYS A 20 3.24 -3.01 -2.52
CA CYS A 20 3.80 -2.62 -1.23
C CYS A 20 2.89 -2.99 -0.04
N TRP A 21 1.58 -3.09 -0.29
CA TRP A 21 0.58 -3.50 0.70
C TRP A 21 0.27 -5.00 0.69
N ASP A 22 0.99 -5.83 -0.09
CA ASP A 22 0.79 -7.29 -0.06
C ASP A 22 1.18 -7.85 1.33
N ALA A 23 0.35 -8.73 1.87
CA ALA A 23 0.58 -9.36 3.18
C ALA A 23 1.83 -10.25 3.16
N ARG A 24 2.17 -10.82 1.99
CA ARG A 24 3.35 -11.66 1.82
C ARG A 24 4.57 -10.78 1.54
N VAL A 25 5.56 -10.84 2.43
CA VAL A 25 6.81 -10.08 2.31
C VAL A 25 7.51 -10.36 0.98
N THR A 26 7.45 -11.60 0.49
CA THR A 26 8.06 -12.02 -0.79
C THR A 26 7.41 -11.40 -2.03
N HIS A 27 6.19 -10.86 -1.93
CA HIS A 27 5.50 -10.21 -3.04
C HIS A 27 5.68 -8.70 -3.05
N ARG A 28 6.27 -8.15 -1.98
CA ARG A 28 6.60 -6.73 -1.88
C ARG A 28 7.82 -6.43 -2.73
N PRO A 29 7.84 -5.30 -3.43
CA PRO A 29 8.98 -4.89 -4.21
C PRO A 29 10.13 -4.48 -3.29
N THR A 30 11.35 -4.72 -3.76
CA THR A 30 12.58 -4.21 -3.15
C THR A 30 12.77 -2.73 -3.45
N PHE A 31 13.70 -2.09 -2.74
CA PHE A 31 14.02 -0.68 -2.98
C PHE A 31 14.57 -0.46 -4.40
N GLU A 32 15.41 -1.39 -4.85
CA GLU A 32 16.02 -1.40 -6.17
C GLU A 32 14.96 -1.49 -7.26
N GLU A 33 14.01 -2.42 -7.15
CA GLU A 33 12.89 -2.55 -8.11
C GLU A 33 12.02 -1.29 -8.14
N LEU A 34 11.73 -0.68 -6.98
CA LEU A 34 10.98 0.57 -6.91
C LEU A 34 11.73 1.73 -7.58
N PHE A 35 13.05 1.77 -7.43
CA PHE A 35 13.90 2.80 -8.03
C PHE A 35 14.01 2.63 -9.55
N GLU A 36 14.18 1.40 -10.02
CA GLU A 36 14.19 1.07 -11.45
C GLU A 36 12.87 1.44 -12.12
N ASP A 37 11.73 1.10 -11.51
CA ASP A 37 10.43 1.45 -12.06
C ASP A 37 10.20 2.96 -12.14
N LYS A 38 10.68 3.72 -11.15
CA LYS A 38 10.65 5.20 -11.21
C LYS A 38 11.51 5.73 -12.35
N SER A 39 12.71 5.16 -12.56
CA SER A 39 13.61 5.57 -13.62
C SER A 39 13.02 5.31 -15.02
N ARG A 40 12.36 4.16 -15.21
CA ARG A 40 11.63 3.80 -16.43
C ARG A 40 10.49 4.78 -16.70
N ILE A 41 9.67 5.10 -15.71
CA ILE A 41 8.58 6.08 -15.84
C ILE A 41 9.12 7.45 -16.29
N ASN A 42 10.23 7.92 -15.71
CA ASN A 42 10.84 9.19 -16.09
C ASN A 42 11.36 9.17 -17.54
N GLN A 43 11.89 8.04 -18.02
CA GLN A 43 12.31 7.89 -19.41
C GLN A 43 11.14 8.04 -20.41
N TYR A 44 9.97 7.48 -20.09
CA TYR A 44 8.75 7.58 -20.91
C TYR A 44 8.05 8.95 -20.81
N ASN A 45 8.12 9.62 -19.65
CA ASN A 45 7.48 10.92 -19.42
C ASN A 45 8.20 12.09 -20.11
N ASN A 46 9.40 11.91 -20.66
CA ASN A 46 10.10 12.94 -21.44
C ASN A 46 9.33 13.39 -22.72
N ALA A 47 8.27 12.66 -23.11
CA ALA A 47 7.37 13.00 -24.21
C ALA A 47 5.99 13.51 -23.76
N THR A 48 5.73 13.60 -22.45
CA THR A 48 4.41 13.98 -21.91
C THR A 48 4.53 15.25 -21.08
N THR A 49 3.55 16.14 -21.24
CA THR A 49 3.38 17.40 -20.50
C THR A 49 3.70 17.21 -19.01
N PRO A 50 4.55 18.07 -18.40
CA PRO A 50 4.92 17.93 -17.00
C PRO A 50 3.67 17.97 -16.13
N LEU A 51 3.40 16.88 -15.40
CA LEU A 51 2.29 16.85 -14.46
C LEU A 51 2.65 17.78 -13.29
N ASN A 52 1.89 18.86 -13.14
CA ASN A 52 2.08 19.85 -12.09
C ASN A 52 1.46 19.35 -10.77
N TYR A 53 2.18 18.49 -10.06
CA TYR A 53 1.79 18.08 -8.72
C TYR A 53 2.09 19.21 -7.73
N GLN A 54 1.06 19.84 -7.18
CA GLN A 54 1.22 20.79 -6.09
C GLN A 54 1.58 20.03 -4.80
N THR A 55 2.85 20.01 -4.43
CA THR A 55 3.29 19.43 -3.15
C THR A 55 3.04 20.43 -2.03
N HIS A 56 2.05 20.15 -1.18
CA HIS A 56 1.87 20.90 0.05
C HIS A 56 2.87 20.41 1.10
N PRO A 57 3.65 21.28 1.75
CA PRO A 57 4.51 20.88 2.85
C PRO A 57 3.65 20.30 3.97
N ALA A 58 3.76 18.99 4.19
CA ALA A 58 3.16 18.35 5.33
C ALA A 58 3.92 18.79 6.57
N ILE A 59 3.29 19.60 7.42
CA ILE A 59 3.81 19.89 8.75
C ILE A 59 3.60 18.62 9.59
N TYR A 60 4.55 17.70 9.52
CA TYR A 60 4.66 16.59 10.45
C TYR A 60 5.25 17.13 11.76
N THR A 61 4.51 18.01 12.43
CA THR A 61 4.75 18.21 13.86
C THR A 61 4.45 16.88 14.49
N SER A 62 5.49 16.13 14.82
CA SER A 62 5.41 15.01 15.74
C SER A 62 4.89 15.58 17.06
N ARG A 63 3.57 15.76 17.16
CA ARG A 63 2.89 15.94 18.44
C ARG A 63 3.09 14.62 19.15
N LEU A 64 4.03 14.59 20.08
CA LEU A 64 4.26 13.43 20.94
C LEU A 64 2.91 13.11 21.60
N LEU A 65 2.27 12.03 21.15
CA LEU A 65 1.01 11.58 21.72
C LEU A 65 1.30 11.13 23.15
N ASN A 66 0.57 11.68 24.12
CA ASN A 66 0.65 11.20 25.49
C ASN A 66 -0.05 9.84 25.58
N TYR A 67 0.73 8.75 25.51
CA TYR A 67 0.22 7.38 25.53
C TYR A 67 -0.57 7.04 26.79
N SER A 68 -0.31 7.73 27.91
CA SER A 68 -1.00 7.47 29.19
C SER A 68 -2.49 7.79 29.17
N ASN A 69 -2.96 8.64 28.24
CA ASN A 69 -4.36 9.06 28.12
C ASN A 69 -5.10 8.41 26.94
N LEU A 70 -4.45 7.49 26.21
CA LEU A 70 -5.09 6.81 25.10
C LEU A 70 -6.04 5.73 25.64
N PRO A 71 -7.25 5.56 25.05
CA PRO A 71 -8.09 4.43 25.38
C PRO A 71 -7.34 3.13 25.06
N LYS A 72 -7.61 2.07 25.82
CA LYS A 72 -7.06 0.75 25.51
C LYS A 72 -7.45 0.40 24.06
N PRO A 73 -6.51 -0.10 23.24
CA PRO A 73 -6.84 -0.54 21.90
C PRO A 73 -7.93 -1.62 22.00
N LYS A 74 -9.06 -1.40 21.35
CA LYS A 74 -10.15 -2.38 21.24
C LYS A 74 -10.11 -2.96 19.83
N ASN A 75 -9.81 -4.25 19.73
CA ASN A 75 -9.94 -4.98 18.47
C ASN A 75 -11.43 -5.12 18.09
N LYS A 76 -11.69 -5.48 16.83
CA LYS A 76 -13.04 -5.88 16.40
C LYS A 76 -13.52 -7.04 17.27
N GLU A 77 -14.80 -7.04 17.65
CA GLU A 77 -15.37 -7.99 18.64
C GLU A 77 -15.18 -9.47 18.26
N ASN A 78 -15.03 -9.79 16.97
CA ASN A 78 -14.84 -11.15 16.47
C ASN A 78 -13.41 -11.47 16.04
N PHE A 79 -12.43 -10.60 16.34
CA PHE A 79 -11.07 -10.77 15.84
C PHE A 79 -10.44 -12.09 16.28
N GLU A 80 -10.58 -12.48 17.54
CA GLU A 80 -10.02 -13.72 18.07
C GLU A 80 -10.56 -14.96 17.33
N ARG A 81 -11.86 -14.97 17.03
CA ARG A 81 -12.50 -16.07 16.28
C ARG A 81 -12.05 -16.12 14.83
N GLU A 82 -12.00 -14.96 14.16
CA GLU A 82 -11.50 -14.85 12.78
C GLU A 82 -10.03 -15.32 12.71
N LEU A 83 -9.24 -15.07 13.76
CA LEU A 83 -7.85 -15.50 13.86
C LEU A 83 -7.75 -17.02 14.07
N GLU A 84 -8.56 -17.58 14.96
CA GLU A 84 -8.62 -19.02 15.25
C GLU A 84 -9.02 -19.82 14.00
N GLU A 85 -10.13 -19.43 13.33
CA GLU A 85 -10.59 -20.05 12.08
C GLU A 85 -9.50 -20.03 11.00
N LEU A 86 -8.78 -18.91 10.87
CA LEU A 86 -7.69 -18.76 9.92
C LEU A 86 -6.53 -19.72 10.27
N THR A 87 -6.14 -19.81 11.54
CA THR A 87 -5.06 -20.72 11.99
C THR A 87 -5.43 -22.20 11.85
N GLU A 88 -6.68 -22.57 12.12
CA GLU A 88 -7.20 -23.93 11.91
C GLU A 88 -7.22 -24.28 10.42
N SER A 89 -7.60 -23.33 9.57
CA SER A 89 -7.60 -23.53 8.12
C SER A 89 -6.19 -23.84 7.59
N PHE A 90 -5.14 -23.21 8.11
CA PHE A 90 -3.78 -23.54 7.73
C PHE A 90 -3.35 -24.90 8.25
N SER A 91 -3.78 -25.28 9.45
CA SER A 91 -3.42 -26.56 10.07
C SER A 91 -4.08 -27.77 9.39
N HIS A 92 -5.29 -27.60 8.85
CA HIS A 92 -5.99 -28.64 8.08
C HIS A 92 -5.44 -28.87 6.67
N ASN A 93 -4.54 -28.01 6.19
CA ASN A 93 -3.95 -28.10 4.85
C ASN A 93 -2.53 -28.70 4.83
N TYR A 94 -2.05 -29.24 5.96
CA TYR A 94 -0.77 -29.98 6.07
C TYR A 94 -0.99 -31.43 6.49
#